data_AF-F3G8P2-F1
#
_entry.id   AF-F3G8P2-F1
#
_cell.length_a   1.000
_cell.length_b   1.000
_cell.length_c   1.000
_cell.angle_alpha   90.00
_cell.angle_beta   90.00
_cell.angle_gamma   90.00
#
_symmetry.space_group_name_H-M   'P 1'
#
loop_
_entity.id
_entity.type
_entity.pdbx_description
1 polymer ?
#
loop_
_entity_poly.entity_id
_entity_poly.type
_entity_poly.pdbx_seq_one_letter_code
_entity_poly.pdbx_strand_id
1 'polypeptide(L)' 'KTLPFGAQVSDAQGNILGIAGQGGQVLLSTGMQAQTLDVHWGEKIDPQCRLHIDPAGMPLTKGYRMQDMTCAQ' A
#
# COMPACT_ATOMS: atom_id res chain seq x y z
N LYS A 1 7.72 -2.98 -11.43
CA LYS A 1 7.26 -4.40 -11.52
C LYS A 1 6.03 -4.53 -10.62
N THR A 2 5.05 -5.35 -11.02
CA THR A 2 3.81 -5.50 -10.24
C THR A 2 4.12 -6.13 -8.89
N LEU A 3 3.45 -5.63 -7.85
CA LEU A 3 3.54 -6.18 -6.50
C LEU A 3 3.07 -7.65 -6.52
N PRO A 4 3.78 -8.58 -5.87
CA PRO A 4 3.37 -9.98 -5.87
C PRO A 4 2.04 -10.14 -5.14
N PHE A 5 1.23 -11.10 -5.60
CA PHE A 5 0.02 -11.51 -4.89
C PHE A 5 0.38 -11.95 -3.47
N GLY A 6 -0.40 -11.52 -2.48
CA GLY A 6 -0.16 -11.84 -1.08
C GLY A 6 0.83 -10.92 -0.36
N ALA A 7 1.41 -9.92 -1.04
CA ALA A 7 2.21 -8.89 -0.36
C ALA A 7 1.36 -8.15 0.67
N GLN A 8 1.88 -8.02 1.89
CA GLN A 8 1.21 -7.36 2.99
C GLN A 8 1.56 -5.88 3.00
N VAL A 9 0.58 -5.03 3.27
CA VAL A 9 0.76 -3.60 3.43
C VAL A 9 0.43 -3.24 4.87
N SER A 10 1.37 -2.60 5.55
CA SER A 10 1.23 -2.17 6.94
C SER A 10 1.48 -0.68 7.12
N ASP A 11 0.95 -0.12 8.20
CA ASP A 11 1.35 1.22 8.65
C ASP A 11 2.74 1.20 9.32
N ALA A 12 3.23 2.38 9.72
CA ALA A 12 4.52 2.54 10.39
C ALA A 12 4.58 1.92 11.80
N GLN A 13 3.46 1.48 12.35
CA GLN A 13 3.39 0.74 13.62
C GLN A 13 3.39 -0.78 13.41
N GLY A 14 3.39 -1.23 12.15
CA GLY A 14 3.33 -2.64 11.77
C GLY A 14 1.92 -3.22 11.75
N ASN A 15 0.87 -2.40 11.87
CA ASN A 15 -0.49 -2.89 11.75
C ASN A 15 -0.80 -3.20 10.28
N ILE A 16 -1.26 -4.41 9.99
CA ILE A 16 -1.63 -4.81 8.64
C ILE A 16 -2.91 -4.08 8.22
N LEU A 17 -2.81 -3.31 7.14
CA LEU A 17 -3.93 -2.55 6.55
C LEU A 17 -4.59 -3.30 5.39
N GLY A 18 -3.85 -4.19 4.71
CA GLY A 18 -4.39 -4.96 3.60
C GLY A 18 -3.36 -5.87 2.94
N ILE A 19 -3.83 -6.62 1.94
CA ILE A 19 -3.06 -7.60 1.19
C ILE A 19 -3.24 -7.33 -0.31
N ALA A 20 -2.15 -7.42 -1.07
CA ALA A 20 -2.16 -7.29 -2.51
C ALA A 20 -2.85 -8.47 -3.20
N GLY A 21 -3.85 -8.16 -4.01
CA GLY A 21 -4.54 -9.10 -4.88
C GLY A 21 -3.91 -9.18 -6.27
N GLN A 22 -4.69 -9.73 -7.21
CA GLN A 22 -4.25 -9.87 -8.60
C GLN A 22 -3.93 -8.51 -9.24
N GLY A 23 -2.86 -8.48 -10.04
CA GLY A 23 -2.40 -7.24 -10.68
C GLY A 23 -1.75 -6.24 -9.71
N GLY A 24 -1.42 -6.65 -8.47
CA GLY A 24 -0.77 -5.79 -7.48
C GLY A 24 -1.69 -4.73 -6.89
N GLN A 25 -3.00 -4.91 -7.01
CA GLN A 25 -4.01 -4.00 -6.47
C GLN A 25 -4.21 -4.27 -4.98
N VAL A 26 -4.35 -3.20 -4.20
CA VAL A 26 -4.62 -3.26 -2.77
C VAL A 26 -5.77 -2.31 -2.45
N LEU A 27 -6.76 -2.79 -1.71
CA LEU A 27 -7.79 -1.95 -1.14
C LEU A 27 -7.49 -1.76 0.34
N LEU A 28 -7.40 -0.50 0.77
CA LEU A 28 -7.01 -0.13 2.13
C LEU A 28 -8.11 0.71 2.78
N SER A 29 -8.34 0.48 4.06
CA SER A 29 -9.09 1.41 4.91
C SER A 29 -8.09 2.24 5.70
N THR A 30 -8.04 3.54 5.44
CA THR A 30 -7.08 4.47 6.07
C THR A 30 -7.77 5.77 6.46
N GLY A 31 -7.10 6.55 7.31
CA GLY A 31 -7.47 7.95 7.53
C GLY A 31 -7.13 8.83 6.32
N MET A 32 -7.45 10.12 6.43
CA MET A 32 -7.17 11.10 5.36
C MET A 32 -5.77 11.73 5.44
N GLN A 33 -4.98 11.36 6.45
CA GLN A 33 -3.64 11.91 6.68
C GLN A 33 -2.61 11.25 5.76
N ALA A 34 -1.65 12.06 5.31
CA ALA A 34 -0.47 11.56 4.62
C ALA A 34 0.33 10.61 5.54
N GLN A 35 0.78 9.50 4.97
CA GLN A 35 1.48 8.45 5.72
C GLN A 35 2.37 7.61 4.81
N THR A 36 3.29 6.88 5.44
CA THR A 36 4.13 5.90 4.74
C THR A 36 3.62 4.51 5.06
N LEU A 37 3.48 3.69 4.03
CA LEU A 37 3.10 2.30 4.12
C LEU A 37 4.33 1.44 3.85
N ASP A 38 4.49 0.43 4.68
CA ASP A 38 5.53 -0.59 4.51
C ASP A 38 4.93 -1.80 3.78
N VAL A 39 5.60 -2.25 2.73
CA VAL A 39 5.14 -3.36 1.91
C VAL A 39 6.09 -4.54 2.04
N HIS A 40 5.55 -5.65 2.51
CA HIS A 40 6.30 -6.86 2.84
C HIS A 40 5.88 -8.04 1.95
N TRP A 41 6.85 -8.82 1.47
CA TRP A 41 6.57 -10.12 0.84
C TRP A 41 7.71 -11.14 1.05
N GLY A 42 7.32 -12.40 1.21
CA GLY A 42 8.25 -13.48 1.57
C GLY A 42 8.73 -13.36 3.01
N GLU A 43 9.89 -13.95 3.29
CA GLU A 43 10.39 -14.17 4.65
C GLU A 43 11.29 -13.05 5.19
N LYS A 44 11.49 -11.94 4.46
CA LYS A 44 12.36 -10.86 4.96
C LYS A 44 11.61 -9.98 5.96
N ILE A 45 12.31 -9.63 7.02
CA ILE A 45 11.83 -8.72 8.08
C ILE A 45 11.74 -7.28 7.57
N ASP A 46 12.70 -6.86 6.75
CA ASP A 46 12.69 -5.50 6.20
C ASP A 46 11.66 -5.37 5.07
N PRO A 47 10.93 -4.23 5.02
CA PRO A 47 10.03 -3.95 3.91
C PRO A 47 10.83 -3.88 2.62
N GLN A 48 10.36 -4.63 1.63
CA GLN A 48 10.95 -4.61 0.30
C GLN A 48 10.59 -3.32 -0.46
N CYS A 49 9.64 -2.54 0.07
CA CYS A 49 9.23 -1.27 -0.52
C CYS A 49 8.50 -0.39 0.51
N ARG A 50 8.65 0.93 0.36
CA ARG A 50 7.88 1.94 1.09
C ARG A 50 7.10 2.82 0.14
N LEU A 51 5.82 3.00 0.44
CA LEU A 51 4.89 3.78 -0.36
C LEU A 51 4.43 4.99 0.44
N HIS A 52 4.69 6.19 -0.06
CA HIS A 52 4.15 7.41 0.55
C HIS A 52 2.80 7.74 -0.08
N ILE A 53 1.74 7.77 0.74
CA ILE A 53 0.39 8.10 0.30
C ILE A 53 -0.11 9.39 0.96
N ASP A 54 -0.86 10.18 0.21
CA ASP A 54 -1.67 11.29 0.72
C ASP A 54 -3.13 11.12 0.27
N PRO A 55 -3.97 10.41 1.05
CA PRO A 55 -5.35 10.15 0.67
C PRO A 55 -6.19 11.42 0.44
N ALA A 56 -5.84 12.56 1.06
CA ALA A 56 -6.53 13.82 0.84
C ALA A 56 -6.31 14.36 -0.58
N GLY A 57 -5.09 14.20 -1.11
CA GLY A 57 -4.70 14.60 -2.46
C GLY A 57 -5.09 13.61 -3.56
N MET A 58 -5.46 12.37 -3.23
CA MET A 58 -5.79 11.35 -4.23
C MET A 58 -7.12 11.62 -4.94
N PRO A 59 -7.25 11.35 -6.26
CA PRO A 59 -8.51 11.42 -6.98
C PRO A 59 -9.62 10.59 -6.33
N LEU A 60 -10.77 11.22 -6.05
CA LEU A 60 -11.98 10.52 -5.62
C LEU A 60 -12.75 10.01 -6.83
N THR A 61 -12.77 8.71 -7.02
CA THR A 61 -13.45 8.06 -8.14
C THR A 61 -14.37 6.96 -7.61
N LYS A 62 -15.67 7.07 -7.90
CA LYS A 62 -16.69 6.08 -7.49
C LYS A 62 -16.65 5.74 -5.98
N GLY A 63 -16.37 6.72 -5.13
CA GLY A 63 -16.32 6.56 -3.68
C GLY A 63 -14.97 6.10 -3.12
N TYR A 64 -13.97 5.84 -3.96
CA TYR A 64 -12.63 5.45 -3.54
C TYR A 64 -11.59 6.52 -3.89
N ARG A 65 -10.59 6.67 -3.01
CA ARG A 65 -9.36 7.40 -3.31
C ARG A 65 -8.43 6.44 -4.04
N MET A 66 -8.10 6.75 -5.30
CA MET A 66 -7.31 5.86 -6.15
C MET A 66 -5.98 6.50 -6.54
N GLN A 67 -4.91 5.73 -6.50
CA GLN A 67 -3.58 6.16 -6.89
C GLN A 67 -2.78 4.97 -7.42
N ASP A 68 -2.15 5.16 -8.59
CA ASP A 68 -1.13 4.24 -9.08
C ASP A 68 0.23 4.62 -8.49
N MET A 69 0.99 3.61 -8.06
CA MET A 69 2.28 3.80 -7.42
C MET A 69 3.29 2.78 -7.93
N THR A 70 4.56 3.19 -7.93
CA THR A 70 5.67 2.29 -8.25
C THR A 70 6.38 1.90 -6.96
N CYS A 71 6.43 0.59 -6.67
CA CYS A 71 7.40 0.07 -5.72
C CYS A 71 8.77 0.01 -6.37
N ALA A 72 9.66 0.91 -5.94
CA ALA A 72 11.09 0.78 -6.18
C ALA A 72 11.71 0.05 -4.99
N GLN A 73 12.52 -0.95 -5.29
CA GLN A 73 13.37 -1.67 -4.34
C GLN A 73 14.67 -0.91 -4.10
#